data_AF-A0A3C0A4L4-F1
#
_entry.id   AF-A0A3C0A4L4-F1
#
_cell.length_a   1.000
_cell.length_b   1.000
_cell.length_c   1.000
_cell.angle_alpha   90.00
_cell.angle_beta   90.00
_cell.angle_gamma   90.00
#
_symmetry.space_group_name_H-M   'P 1'
#
loop_
_entity.id
_entity.type
_entity.pdbx_description
1 polymer ?
#
loop_
_entity_poly.entity_id
_entity_poly.type
_entity_poly.pdbx_seq_one_letter_code
_entity_poly.pdbx_strand_id
1 'polypeptide(L)'
;SQNQDGTFGEITPKSTNGEAFINQNISYYEVPLELSYTLFDSAFGLDVIGGVSTLVLGENQVSVTAGNYSEVLGAANNLSSISFASNIGLGLHYKMSSNLRLNVEPMFKYQLNPYTDSSVSFKPYYLGVYTGLSFKF
;
A
#
# COMPACT_ATOMS: atom_id res chain seq x y z
N SER A 1 -6.42 -22.98 51.28
CA SER A 1 -7.80 -22.73 50.78
C SER A 1 -7.99 -21.23 50.61
N GLN A 2 -7.72 -20.71 49.41
CA GLN A 2 -8.11 -19.35 49.05
C GLN A 2 -9.24 -19.46 48.02
N ASN A 3 -10.43 -19.04 48.45
CA ASN A 3 -11.64 -19.00 47.64
C ASN A 3 -11.44 -17.99 46.50
N GLN A 4 -11.59 -18.44 45.26
CA GLN A 4 -11.79 -17.60 44.09
C GLN A 4 -13.31 -17.49 43.84
N ASP A 5 -14.00 -16.66 44.61
CA ASP A 5 -15.30 -16.13 44.21
C ASP A 5 -15.08 -14.96 43.26
N GLY A 6 -14.64 -15.27 42.04
CA GLY A 6 -14.42 -14.30 40.97
C GLY A 6 -15.24 -14.72 39.75
N THR A 7 -16.14 -13.85 39.31
CA THR A 7 -17.16 -14.05 38.25
C THR A 7 -16.60 -14.29 36.83
N PHE A 8 -15.32 -14.63 36.71
CA PHE A 8 -14.65 -14.97 35.45
C PHE A 8 -14.00 -16.35 35.63
N GLY A 9 -14.29 -17.27 34.71
CA GLY A 9 -13.68 -18.60 34.71
C GLY A 9 -12.15 -18.54 34.60
N GLU A 10 -11.50 -19.68 34.79
CA GLU A 10 -10.04 -19.81 34.74
C GLU A 10 -9.47 -19.30 33.39
N ILE A 11 -8.69 -18.21 33.44
CA ILE A 11 -8.08 -17.60 32.25
C ILE A 11 -6.79 -18.35 31.92
N THR A 12 -6.76 -19.06 30.78
CA THR A 12 -5.54 -19.69 30.25
C THR A 12 -4.90 -18.81 29.18
N PRO A 13 -3.66 -18.31 29.37
CA PRO A 13 -2.95 -17.53 28.36
C PRO A 13 -2.71 -18.35 27.07
N LYS A 14 -2.95 -17.73 25.90
CA LYS A 14 -2.71 -18.37 24.59
C LYS A 14 -1.22 -18.48 24.21
N SER A 15 -0.39 -17.58 24.76
CA SER A 15 1.07 -17.67 24.73
C SER A 15 1.63 -17.02 26.00
N THR A 16 2.69 -17.61 26.53
CA THR A 16 3.41 -17.11 27.72
C THR A 16 4.86 -16.71 27.40
N ASN A 17 5.27 -16.82 26.13
CA ASN A 17 6.62 -16.56 25.67
C ASN A 17 6.61 -15.65 24.43
N GLY A 18 7.57 -14.73 24.38
CA GLY A 18 7.74 -13.80 23.25
C GLY A 18 6.87 -12.56 23.35
N GLU A 19 7.36 -11.47 22.75
CA GLU A 19 6.60 -10.22 22.61
C GLU A 19 5.42 -10.42 21.64
N ALA A 20 4.29 -9.78 21.94
CA ALA A 20 3.10 -9.85 21.10
C ALA A 20 3.14 -8.76 20.03
N PHE A 21 3.06 -9.16 18.76
CA PHE A 21 2.97 -8.27 17.61
C PHE A 21 1.62 -8.43 16.91
N ILE A 22 1.02 -7.30 16.54
CA ILE A 22 -0.12 -7.28 15.62
C ILE A 22 0.43 -7.06 14.21
N ASN A 23 0.11 -7.98 13.30
CA ASN A 23 0.48 -7.92 11.90
C ASN A 23 -0.76 -7.62 11.07
N GLN A 24 -0.64 -6.65 10.16
CA GLN A 24 -1.72 -6.29 9.26
C GLN A 24 -1.27 -6.49 7.82
N ASN A 25 -1.94 -7.39 7.10
CA ASN A 25 -1.73 -7.62 5.67
C ASN A 25 -2.89 -6.97 4.90
N ILE A 26 -2.55 -5.96 4.09
CA ILE A 26 -3.50 -5.18 3.30
C ILE A 26 -3.00 -5.13 1.87
N SER A 27 -3.89 -5.36 0.90
CA SER A 27 -3.60 -5.14 -0.51
C SER A 27 -4.69 -4.33 -1.20
N TYR A 28 -4.34 -3.72 -2.34
CA TYR A 28 -5.26 -2.94 -3.15
C TYR A 28 -5.09 -3.31 -4.62
N TYR A 29 -6.22 -3.37 -5.34
CA TYR A 29 -6.23 -3.31 -6.79
C TYR A 29 -6.30 -1.85 -7.20
N GLU A 30 -5.31 -1.40 -7.98
CA GLU A 30 -5.17 -0.01 -8.40
C GLU A 30 -5.55 0.15 -9.87
N VAL A 31 -6.43 1.11 -10.15
CA VAL A 31 -6.75 1.56 -11.50
C VAL A 31 -6.29 3.02 -11.63
N PRO A 32 -5.12 3.28 -12.24
CA PRO A 32 -4.60 4.62 -12.42
C PRO A 32 -5.17 5.27 -13.69
N LEU A 33 -5.42 6.58 -13.62
CA LEU A 33 -5.67 7.46 -14.74
C LEU A 33 -4.62 8.56 -14.72
N GLU A 34 -3.75 8.58 -15.73
CA GLU A 34 -2.56 9.43 -15.77
C GLU A 34 -2.48 10.24 -17.08
N LEU A 35 -1.96 11.45 -16.95
CA LEU A 35 -1.59 12.35 -18.02
C LEU A 35 -0.07 12.52 -17.98
N SER A 36 0.58 12.32 -19.13
CA SER A 36 2.00 12.56 -19.31
C SER A 36 2.22 13.70 -20.30
N TYR A 37 3.07 14.66 -19.92
CA TYR A 37 3.47 15.77 -20.78
C TYR A 37 4.98 15.75 -21.00
N THR A 38 5.37 15.56 -22.26
CA THR A 38 6.77 15.54 -22.66
C THR A 38 7.39 16.93 -22.66
N LEU A 39 8.44 17.10 -21.87
CA LEU A 39 9.23 18.34 -21.80
C LEU A 39 10.30 18.37 -22.89
N PHE A 40 11.01 17.26 -23.09
CA PHE A 40 11.97 17.09 -24.17
C PHE A 40 12.08 15.64 -24.60
N ASP A 41 12.35 15.38 -25.88
CA ASP A 41 12.40 14.02 -26.45
C ASP A 41 13.50 13.87 -27.51
N SER A 42 14.72 13.56 -27.06
CA SER A 42 15.86 13.21 -27.92
C SER A 42 16.20 11.73 -27.75
N ALA A 43 17.47 11.35 -27.72
CA ALA A 43 17.90 10.00 -27.30
C ALA A 43 17.50 9.72 -25.84
N PHE A 44 17.64 10.72 -24.99
CA PHE A 44 16.99 10.80 -23.68
C PHE A 44 15.80 11.74 -23.75
N GLY A 45 14.75 11.42 -23.00
CA GLY A 45 13.61 12.30 -22.82
C GLY A 45 13.16 12.37 -21.37
N LEU A 46 12.36 13.40 -21.11
CA LEU A 46 11.76 13.69 -19.82
C LEU A 46 10.30 14.06 -20.01
N ASP A 47 9.47 13.43 -19.21
CA ASP A 47 8.05 13.69 -19.07
C ASP A 47 7.72 14.13 -17.65
N VAL A 48 6.69 14.96 -17.52
CA VAL A 48 6.00 15.21 -16.25
C VAL A 48 4.71 14.41 -16.25
N ILE A 49 4.49 13.62 -15.19
CA ILE A 49 3.36 12.72 -15.06
C ILE A 49 2.48 13.19 -13.90
N GLY A 50 1.18 13.28 -14.12
CA GLY A 50 0.19 13.56 -13.08
C GLY A 50 -1.04 12.70 -13.28
N GLY A 51 -1.68 12.27 -12.18
CA GLY A 51 -2.84 11.40 -12.28
C GLY A 51 -3.57 11.17 -10.98
N VAL A 52 -4.59 10.35 -11.06
CA VAL A 52 -5.37 9.87 -9.93
C VAL A 52 -5.55 8.37 -10.05
N SER A 53 -5.61 7.69 -8.91
CA SER A 53 -5.86 6.26 -8.83
C SER A 53 -7.10 5.98 -8.03
N THR A 54 -7.90 5.03 -8.51
CA THR A 54 -8.92 4.36 -7.70
C THR A 54 -8.29 3.10 -7.10
N LEU A 55 -8.41 2.93 -5.79
CA LEU A 55 -7.88 1.82 -5.02
C LEU A 55 -9.05 1.01 -4.46
N VAL A 56 -9.17 -0.25 -4.89
CA VAL A 56 -10.17 -1.19 -4.38
C VAL A 56 -9.50 -2.12 -3.38
N LEU A 57 -10.02 -2.17 -2.15
CA LEU A 57 -9.48 -3.00 -1.08
C LEU A 57 -9.54 -4.48 -1.47
N GLY A 58 -8.39 -5.15 -1.45
CA GLY A 58 -8.23 -6.58 -1.70
C GLY A 58 -8.13 -7.35 -0.39
N GLU A 59 -6.95 -7.89 -0.11
CA GLU A 59 -6.66 -8.55 1.16
C GLU A 59 -6.77 -7.57 2.32
N ASN A 60 -7.37 -8.01 3.42
CA ASN A 60 -7.50 -7.28 4.66
C ASN A 60 -7.51 -8.29 5.81
N GLN A 61 -6.34 -8.57 6.35
CA GLN A 61 -6.16 -9.54 7.42
C GLN A 61 -5.34 -8.93 8.57
N VAL A 62 -5.83 -9.12 9.79
CA VAL A 62 -5.13 -8.82 11.03
C VAL A 62 -4.81 -10.14 11.71
N SER A 63 -3.57 -10.34 12.11
CA SER A 63 -3.13 -11.48 12.90
C SER A 63 -2.30 -11.04 14.10
N VAL A 64 -2.23 -11.89 15.12
CA VAL A 64 -1.34 -11.72 16.27
C VAL A 64 -0.28 -12.81 16.25
N THR A 65 0.95 -12.45 16.59
CA THR A 65 2.06 -13.39 16.76
C THR A 65 2.76 -13.15 18.09
N ALA A 66 3.05 -14.21 18.85
CA ALA A 66 3.80 -14.16 20.11
C ALA A 66 4.62 -15.44 20.32
N GLY A 67 5.94 -15.37 20.16
CA GLY A 67 6.82 -16.55 20.19
C GLY A 67 6.44 -17.52 19.06
N ASN A 68 6.03 -18.74 19.43
CA ASN A 68 5.58 -19.77 18.47
C ASN A 68 4.06 -19.73 18.19
N TYR A 69 3.33 -18.82 18.82
CA TYR A 69 1.89 -18.67 18.63
C TYR A 69 1.59 -17.67 17.50
N SER A 70 0.65 -18.02 16.64
CA SER A 70 0.14 -17.17 15.56
C SER A 70 -1.34 -17.45 15.36
N GLU A 71 -2.17 -16.40 15.32
CA GLU A 71 -3.61 -16.53 15.10
C GLU A 71 -4.15 -15.37 14.27
N VAL A 72 -5.06 -15.67 13.35
CA VAL A 72 -5.77 -14.65 12.55
C VAL A 72 -6.93 -14.10 13.38
N LEU A 73 -6.93 -12.79 13.59
CA LEU A 73 -7.96 -12.08 14.36
C LEU A 73 -9.16 -11.64 13.50
N GLY A 74 -9.01 -11.68 12.18
CA GLY A 74 -10.04 -11.27 11.21
C GLY A 74 -9.57 -10.14 10.32
N ALA A 75 -10.49 -9.24 9.94
CA ALA A 75 -10.23 -8.11 9.05
C ALA A 75 -10.26 -6.79 9.82
N ALA A 76 -9.50 -5.79 9.38
CA ALA A 76 -9.60 -4.45 9.93
C ALA A 76 -10.92 -3.80 9.50
N ASN A 77 -11.64 -3.20 10.44
CA ASN A 77 -12.98 -2.64 10.23
C ASN A 77 -12.97 -1.13 9.95
N ASN A 78 -11.80 -0.50 9.91
CA ASN A 78 -11.62 0.94 9.73
C ASN A 78 -11.02 1.30 8.37
N LEU A 79 -10.91 0.36 7.43
CA LEU A 79 -10.41 0.59 6.08
C LEU A 79 -11.57 0.89 5.11
N SER A 80 -11.34 1.83 4.19
CA SER A 80 -12.28 2.12 3.10
C SER A 80 -12.21 1.03 2.04
N SER A 81 -13.36 0.46 1.65
CA SER A 81 -13.40 -0.54 0.55
C SER A 81 -13.00 0.06 -0.80
N ILE A 82 -13.27 1.35 -1.01
CA ILE A 82 -12.83 2.14 -2.15
C ILE A 82 -12.15 3.39 -1.62
N SER A 83 -10.93 3.65 -2.07
CA SER A 83 -10.18 4.86 -1.75
C SER A 83 -9.51 5.43 -3.00
N PHE A 84 -8.97 6.63 -2.88
CA PHE A 84 -8.32 7.33 -3.98
C PHE A 84 -6.91 7.75 -3.60
N ALA A 85 -6.04 7.83 -4.60
CA ALA A 85 -4.74 8.46 -4.46
C ALA A 85 -4.49 9.46 -5.59
N SER A 86 -3.76 10.52 -5.30
CA SER A 86 -3.17 11.39 -6.33
C SER A 86 -1.76 10.92 -6.64
N ASN A 87 -1.39 10.92 -7.92
CA ASN A 87 -0.09 10.51 -8.41
C ASN A 87 0.61 11.70 -9.08
N ILE A 88 1.89 11.90 -8.78
CA ILE A 88 2.72 12.87 -9.47
C ILE A 88 4.14 12.32 -9.58
N GLY A 89 4.78 12.52 -10.73
CA GLY A 89 6.14 12.08 -10.90
C GLY A 89 6.76 12.52 -12.21
N LEU A 90 7.88 11.89 -12.52
CA LEU A 90 8.67 12.16 -13.70
C LEU A 90 8.79 10.87 -14.52
N GLY A 91 8.73 10.99 -15.84
CA GLY A 91 9.08 9.90 -16.76
C GLY A 91 10.44 10.16 -17.38
N LEU A 92 11.42 9.31 -17.10
CA LEU A 92 12.72 9.35 -17.76
C LEU A 92 12.77 8.22 -18.78
N HIS A 93 13.02 8.53 -20.04
CA HIS A 93 13.13 7.49 -21.05
C HIS A 93 14.38 7.60 -21.92
N TYR A 94 14.87 6.44 -22.36
CA TYR A 94 15.96 6.32 -23.32
C TYR A 94 15.50 5.55 -24.56
N LYS A 95 15.68 6.14 -25.75
CA LYS A 95 15.37 5.53 -27.04
C LYS A 95 16.45 4.49 -27.39
N MET A 96 16.14 3.22 -27.14
CA MET A 96 17.00 2.10 -27.54
C MET A 96 16.95 1.88 -29.07
N SER A 97 15.81 2.18 -29.69
CA SER A 97 15.63 2.21 -31.15
C SER A 97 14.52 3.20 -31.52
N SER A 98 14.20 3.31 -32.80
CA SER A 98 13.08 4.13 -33.29
C SER A 98 11.73 3.77 -32.67
N ASN A 99 11.56 2.53 -32.21
CA ASN A 99 10.29 2.00 -31.70
C ASN A 99 10.37 1.51 -30.25
N LEU A 100 11.55 1.35 -29.67
CA LEU A 100 11.72 0.82 -28.31
C LEU A 100 12.32 1.87 -27.38
N ARG A 101 11.68 2.08 -26.23
CA ARG A 101 12.21 2.93 -25.15
C ARG A 101 12.33 2.15 -23.84
N LEU A 102 13.39 2.42 -23.10
CA LEU A 102 13.52 2.05 -21.69
C LEU A 102 13.03 3.22 -20.84
N ASN A 103 12.17 2.96 -19.86
CA ASN A 103 11.55 3.96 -19.01
C ASN A 103 11.91 3.74 -17.54
N VAL A 104 12.09 4.84 -16.81
CA VAL A 104 12.25 4.90 -15.35
C VAL A 104 11.37 6.04 -14.84
N GLU A 105 10.46 5.72 -13.93
CA GLU A 105 9.40 6.63 -13.49
C GLU A 105 9.39 6.69 -11.95
N PRO A 106 10.13 7.64 -11.33
CA PRO A 106 9.92 7.97 -9.94
C PRO A 106 8.57 8.66 -9.74
N MET A 107 7.74 8.08 -8.88
CA MET A 107 6.36 8.51 -8.65
C MET A 107 6.10 8.70 -7.16
N PHE A 108 5.54 9.84 -6.80
CA PHE A 108 4.97 10.10 -5.49
C PHE A 108 3.46 9.86 -5.54
N LYS A 109 2.95 9.09 -4.57
CA LYS A 109 1.52 8.82 -4.42
C LYS A 109 1.05 9.28 -3.05
N TYR A 110 -0.11 9.94 -3.02
CA TYR A 110 -0.74 10.42 -1.80
C TYR A 110 -2.16 9.87 -1.68
N GLN A 111 -2.43 9.07 -0.64
CA GLN A 111 -3.74 8.47 -0.36
C GLN A 111 -4.66 9.48 0.30
N LEU A 112 -5.84 9.67 -0.29
CA LEU A 112 -6.79 10.70 0.12
C LEU A 112 -7.72 10.22 1.23
N ASN A 113 -8.18 8.97 1.18
CA ASN A 113 -9.20 8.43 2.09
C ASN A 113 -9.09 6.91 2.35
N PRO A 114 -7.94 6.38 2.78
CA PRO A 114 -7.77 4.94 2.97
C PRO A 114 -8.48 4.38 4.21
N TYR A 115 -8.80 5.23 5.18
CA TYR A 115 -9.55 4.87 6.39
C TYR A 115 -10.94 5.49 6.38
N THR A 116 -11.91 4.79 6.97
CA THR A 116 -13.28 5.29 7.16
C THR A 116 -13.39 6.28 8.31
N ASP A 117 -12.45 6.24 9.25
CA ASP A 117 -12.31 7.19 10.35
C ASP A 117 -11.13 8.15 10.09
N SER A 118 -11.43 9.45 10.11
CA SER A 118 -10.44 10.52 9.88
C SER A 118 -9.50 10.79 11.07
N SER A 119 -9.75 10.19 12.24
CA SER A 119 -8.91 10.33 13.44
C SER A 119 -7.67 9.42 13.42
N VAL A 120 -7.57 8.50 12.46
CA VAL A 120 -6.43 7.59 12.33
C VAL A 120 -5.18 8.38 11.92
N SER A 121 -4.16 8.35 12.77
CA SER A 121 -2.85 8.92 12.44
C SER A 121 -2.04 7.94 11.59
N PHE A 122 -1.72 8.33 10.36
CA PHE A 122 -0.87 7.56 9.47
C PHE A 122 -0.09 8.48 8.53
N LYS A 123 0.86 7.93 7.77
CA LYS A 123 1.58 8.66 6.71
C LYS A 123 0.88 8.39 5.38
N PRO A 124 0.12 9.34 4.82
CA PRO A 124 -0.72 9.12 3.65
C PRO A 124 0.03 9.13 2.33
N TYR A 125 1.33 8.82 2.32
CA TYR A 125 2.13 8.93 1.11
C TYR A 125 3.21 7.87 1.02
N TYR A 126 3.57 7.53 -0.22
CA TYR A 126 4.65 6.63 -0.53
C TYR A 126 5.32 7.03 -1.85
N LEU A 127 6.58 6.63 -2.00
CA LEU A 127 7.38 6.85 -3.20
C LEU A 127 7.61 5.50 -3.87
N GLY A 128 7.35 5.42 -5.17
CA GLY A 128 7.63 4.27 -6.00
C GLY A 128 8.62 4.63 -7.11
N VAL A 129 9.39 3.65 -7.57
CA VAL A 129 10.17 3.75 -8.81
C VAL A 129 9.69 2.63 -9.71
N TYR A 130 9.11 3.00 -10.85
CA TYR A 130 8.67 2.05 -11.87
C TYR A 130 9.70 2.01 -12.99
N THR A 131 9.92 0.83 -13.57
CA THR A 131 10.81 0.68 -14.72
C THR A 131 10.14 -0.22 -15.74
N GLY A 132 10.37 0.02 -17.03
CA GLY A 132 9.72 -0.77 -18.06
C GLY A 132 10.26 -0.52 -19.45
N LEU A 133 9.83 -1.35 -20.39
CA LEU A 133 10.04 -1.15 -21.82
C LEU A 133 8.73 -0.68 -22.44
N SER A 134 8.78 0.34 -23.29
CA SER A 134 7.64 0.78 -24.09
C SER A 134 7.94 0.63 -25.58
N PHE A 135 6.94 0.13 -26.31
CA PHE A 135 7.02 -0.07 -27.76
C PHE A 135 6.05 0.87 -28.47
N LYS A 136 6.56 1.63 -29.43
CA LYS A 136 5.78 2.49 -30.32
C LYS A 136 5.43 1.72 -31.58
N PHE A 137 4.15 1.40 -31.76
CA PHE A 137 3.58 0.80 -32.96
C PHE A 137 3.39 1.83 -34.07
#